data_AF-A0A7Z9ZID3-F1
#
_entry.id   AF-A0A7Z9ZID3-F1
#
_cell.length_a   1.000
_cell.length_b   1.000
_cell.length_c   1.000
_cell.angle_alpha   90.00
_cell.angle_beta   90.00
_cell.angle_gamma   90.00
#
_symmetry.space_group_name_H-M   'P 1'
#
loop_
_entity.id
_entity.type
_entity.pdbx_description
1 polymer ?
#
loop_
_entity_poly.entity_id
_entity_poly.type
_entity_poly.pdbx_seq_one_letter_code
_entity_poly.pdbx_strand_id
1 'polypeptide(L)'
;MTTIKINPELEERFIKKCESLKVKADVIVNKLIEGFVEGRTLLDEEEFAEGLTMGEYLDLSESEKDALWARWEKVAEQQVGYPVKDVKPDALSPR
;
A
#
# COMPACT_ATOMS: atom_id res chain seq x y z
N MET A 1 -21.02 19.96 -10.79
CA MET A 1 -19.96 19.07 -11.32
C MET A 1 -18.66 19.68 -10.87
N THR A 2 -17.95 19.02 -9.95
CA THR A 2 -16.70 19.56 -9.38
C THR A 2 -15.56 18.89 -10.11
N THR A 3 -14.73 19.68 -10.79
CA THR A 3 -13.57 19.17 -11.53
C THR A 3 -12.35 19.22 -10.63
N ILE A 4 -11.75 18.07 -10.35
CA ILE A 4 -10.48 17.99 -9.62
C ILE A 4 -9.35 18.28 -10.62
N LYS A 5 -8.51 19.25 -10.30
CA LYS A 5 -7.30 19.52 -11.09
C LYS A 5 -6.17 18.65 -10.58
N ILE A 6 -5.72 17.72 -11.42
CA ILE A 6 -4.55 16.89 -11.15
C ILE A 6 -3.34 17.54 -11.85
N ASN A 7 -2.15 17.36 -11.30
CA ASN A 7 -0.93 17.73 -12.00
C ASN A 7 -0.88 16.98 -13.36
N PRO A 8 -0.68 17.67 -14.50
CA PRO A 8 -0.69 17.03 -15.82
C PRO A 8 0.28 15.86 -15.97
N GLU A 9 1.46 15.94 -15.35
CA GLU A 9 2.46 14.86 -15.41
C GLU A 9 2.01 13.62 -14.62
N LEU A 10 1.35 13.84 -13.47
CA LEU A 10 0.76 12.75 -12.69
C LEU A 10 -0.41 12.11 -13.43
N GLU A 11 -1.26 12.91 -14.06
CA GLU A 11 -2.36 12.42 -14.89
C GLU A 11 -1.86 11.55 -16.04
N GLU A 12 -0.84 12.00 -16.77
CA GLU A 12 -0.24 11.23 -17.87
C GLU A 12 0.35 9.90 -17.38
N ARG A 13 1.12 9.92 -16.27
CA ARG A 13 1.69 8.70 -15.68
C ARG A 13 0.61 7.73 -15.20
N PHE A 14 -0.45 8.24 -14.60
CA PHE A 14 -1.59 7.45 -14.14
C PHE A 14 -2.31 6.78 -15.31
N ILE A 15 -2.60 7.53 -16.38
CA ILE A 15 -3.25 6.99 -17.58
C ILE A 15 -2.39 5.90 -18.21
N LYS A 16 -1.08 6.14 -18.42
CA LYS A 16 -0.16 5.12 -18.95
C LYS A 16 -0.13 3.85 -18.09
N LYS A 17 -0.17 4.00 -16.77
CA LYS A 17 -0.22 2.84 -15.86
C LYS A 17 -1.54 2.08 -16.03
N CYS A 18 -2.67 2.77 -16.12
CA CYS A 18 -3.97 2.14 -16.36
C CYS A 18 -4.01 1.37 -17.69
N GLU A 19 -3.46 1.96 -18.76
CA GLU A 19 -3.33 1.33 -20.07
C GLU A 19 -2.48 0.05 -20.01
N SER A 20 -1.33 0.10 -19.32
CA SER A 20 -0.45 -1.06 -19.16
C SER A 20 -1.13 -2.22 -18.42
N LEU A 21 -2.04 -1.89 -17.50
CA LEU A 21 -2.82 -2.85 -16.71
C LEU A 21 -4.15 -3.24 -17.40
N LYS A 22 -4.45 -2.69 -18.58
CA LYS A 22 -5.70 -2.89 -19.32
C LYS A 22 -6.96 -2.57 -18.51
N VAL A 23 -6.88 -1.53 -17.68
CA VAL A 23 -7.99 -1.02 -16.88
C VAL A 23 -8.36 0.40 -17.32
N LYS A 24 -9.62 0.80 -17.10
CA LYS A 24 -10.06 2.16 -17.38
C LYS A 24 -9.73 3.08 -16.22
N ALA A 25 -9.19 4.26 -16.52
CA ALA A 25 -8.75 5.25 -15.53
C ALA A 25 -9.89 5.71 -14.59
N ASP A 26 -11.08 5.95 -15.14
CA ASP A 26 -12.29 6.35 -14.38
C ASP A 26 -12.70 5.30 -13.35
N VAL A 27 -12.64 4.01 -13.72
CA VAL A 27 -12.93 2.89 -12.82
C VAL A 27 -11.92 2.84 -11.67
N ILE A 28 -10.64 3.09 -11.96
CA ILE A 28 -9.58 3.09 -10.93
C ILE A 28 -9.75 4.28 -9.98
N VAL A 29 -10.04 5.48 -10.49
CA VAL A 29 -10.28 6.65 -9.64
C VAL A 29 -11.45 6.40 -8.69
N ASN A 30 -12.57 5.86 -9.17
CA ASN A 30 -13.70 5.54 -8.31
C ASN A 30 -13.33 4.53 -7.21
N LYS A 31 -12.57 3.48 -7.56
CA LYS A 31 -12.09 2.51 -6.57
C LYS A 31 -11.16 3.11 -5.52
N LEU A 32 -10.30 4.05 -5.91
CA LEU A 32 -9.42 4.76 -4.98
C LEU A 32 -10.23 5.65 -4.03
N ILE A 33 -11.26 6.33 -4.54
CA ILE A 33 -12.16 7.14 -3.72
C ILE A 33 -12.95 6.24 -2.76
N GLU A 34 -13.50 5.12 -3.23
CA GLU A 34 -14.18 4.14 -2.38
C GLU A 34 -13.23 3.62 -1.29
N GLY A 35 -12.01 3.23 -1.65
CA GLY A 35 -10.99 2.76 -0.70
C GLY A 35 -10.63 3.81 0.35
N PHE A 36 -10.55 5.08 -0.03
CA PHE A 36 -10.32 6.18 0.89
C PHE A 36 -11.51 6.39 1.84
N VAL A 37 -12.74 6.45 1.32
CA VAL A 37 -13.95 6.63 2.13
C VAL A 37 -14.17 5.47 3.10
N GLU A 38 -13.79 4.25 2.72
CA GLU A 38 -13.85 3.05 3.55
C GLU A 38 -12.68 2.93 4.54
N GLY A 39 -11.73 3.87 4.56
CA GLY A 39 -10.55 3.84 5.44
C GLY A 39 -9.53 2.75 5.09
N ARG A 40 -9.55 2.24 3.85
CA ARG A 40 -8.60 1.23 3.35
C ARG A 40 -7.37 1.83 2.69
N THR A 41 -7.35 3.13 2.46
CA THR A 41 -6.21 3.86 1.89
C THR A 41 -5.81 4.92 2.88
N LEU A 42 -4.56 4.85 3.36
CA LEU A 42 -4.03 5.81 4.31
C LEU A 42 -3.52 7.06 3.60
N LEU A 43 -3.72 8.21 4.22
CA LEU A 43 -3.06 9.46 3.81
C LEU A 43 -1.60 9.47 4.24
N ASP A 44 -0.83 10.35 3.59
CA ASP A 44 0.60 10.52 3.82
C ASP A 44 0.94 10.79 5.29
N GLU A 45 0.10 11.57 5.96
CA GLU A 45 0.26 11.97 7.35
C GLU A 45 -0.32 10.96 8.35
N GLU A 46 -1.05 9.95 7.88
CA GLU A 46 -1.65 8.94 8.76
C GLU A 46 -0.60 7.94 9.24
N GLU A 47 -0.72 7.57 10.51
CA GLU A 47 0.18 6.60 11.15
C GLU A 47 -0.03 5.21 10.53
N PHE A 48 1.03 4.70 9.91
CA PHE A 48 1.06 3.37 9.30
C PHE A 48 1.49 2.30 10.32
N ALA A 49 2.49 2.65 11.13
CA ALA A 49 2.97 1.87 12.26
C ALA A 49 3.41 2.81 13.38
N GLU A 50 3.61 2.30 14.60
CA GLU A 50 3.98 3.11 15.76
C GLU A 50 5.18 4.04 15.47
N GLY A 51 4.91 5.35 15.43
CA GLY A 51 5.91 6.38 15.15
C GLY A 51 6.40 6.45 13.69
N LEU A 52 5.65 5.91 12.74
CA LEU A 52 5.95 5.93 11.31
C LEU A 52 4.67 6.24 10.50
N THR A 53 4.67 7.36 9.77
CA THR A 53 3.55 7.68 8.85
C THR A 53 3.66 6.94 7.53
N MET A 54 2.56 6.90 6.76
CA MET A 54 2.57 6.33 5.42
C MET A 54 3.57 7.06 4.49
N GLY A 55 3.66 8.38 4.58
CA GLY A 55 4.60 9.17 3.77
C GLY A 55 6.05 8.84 4.06
N GLU A 56 6.40 8.81 5.35
CA GLU A 56 7.74 8.40 5.78
C GLU A 56 8.06 6.98 5.29
N TYR A 57 7.10 6.06 5.34
CA TYR A 57 7.28 4.69 4.83
C TYR A 57 7.49 4.64 3.31
N LEU A 58 6.75 5.44 2.54
CA LEU A 58 6.86 5.48 1.08
C LEU A 58 8.20 6.06 0.61
N ASP A 59 8.76 6.99 1.38
CA ASP A 59 10.07 7.62 1.10
C ASP A 59 11.27 6.73 1.47
N LEU A 60 11.07 5.64 2.21
CA LEU A 60 12.14 4.69 2.53
C LEU A 60 12.70 4.02 1.25
N SER A 61 14.02 3.86 1.22
CA SER A 61 14.68 2.98 0.26
C SER A 61 14.29 1.51 0.49
N GLU A 62 14.47 0.67 -0.53
CA GLU A 62 14.19 -0.77 -0.41
C GLU A 62 15.02 -1.42 0.71
N SER A 63 16.28 -1.02 0.89
CA SER A 63 17.12 -1.51 2.00
C SER A 63 16.59 -1.13 3.38
N GLU A 64 15.99 0.06 3.51
CA GLU A 64 15.38 0.51 4.76
C GLU A 64 14.06 -0.22 5.04
N LYS A 65 13.26 -0.45 3.99
CA LYS A 65 12.04 -1.27 4.08
C LYS A 65 12.36 -2.71 4.48
N ASP A 66 13.39 -3.31 3.92
CA ASP A 66 13.85 -4.66 4.27
C ASP A 66 14.29 -4.73 5.75
N ALA A 67 15.05 -3.74 6.21
CA ALA A 67 15.48 -3.67 7.61
C ALA A 67 14.31 -3.47 8.57
N LEU A 68 13.34 -2.63 8.20
CA LEU A 68 12.11 -2.40 8.95
C LEU A 68 11.28 -3.70 9.05
N TRP A 69 11.15 -4.42 7.93
CA TRP A 69 10.44 -5.68 7.87
C TRP A 69 11.09 -6.74 8.75
N ALA A 70 12.42 -6.91 8.67
CA ALA A 70 13.16 -7.85 9.52
C ALA A 70 13.00 -7.52 11.02
N ARG A 71 12.90 -6.24 11.37
CA ARG A 71 12.63 -5.82 12.75
C ARG A 71 11.22 -6.20 13.19
N TRP A 72 10.21 -5.94 12.36
CA TRP A 72 8.83 -6.30 12.65
C TRP A 72 8.62 -7.80 12.73
N GLU A 73 9.24 -8.57 11.84
CA GLU A 73 9.24 -10.03 11.86
C GLU A 73 9.80 -10.55 13.19
N LYS A 74 10.96 -10.05 13.62
CA LYS A 74 11.56 -10.44 14.90
C LYS A 74 10.68 -10.09 16.11
N VAL A 75 10.01 -8.93 16.09
CA VAL A 75 9.06 -8.54 17.16
C VAL A 75 7.85 -9.47 17.16
N ALA A 76 7.30 -9.80 15.98
CA ALA A 76 6.18 -10.72 15.85
C ALA A 76 6.56 -12.13 16.36
N GLU A 77 7.74 -12.64 16.01
CA GLU A 77 8.25 -13.92 16.52
C GLU A 77 8.36 -13.94 18.06
N GLN A 78 8.85 -12.85 18.66
CA GLN A 78 8.98 -12.71 20.11
C GLN A 78 7.62 -12.62 20.83
N GLN A 79 6.62 -12.01 20.20
CA GLN A 79 5.28 -11.87 20.77
C GLN A 79 4.41 -13.13 20.61
N VAL A 80 4.60 -13.91 19.54
CA VAL A 80 3.77 -15.09 19.23
C VAL A 80 4.33 -16.39 19.84
N GLY A 81 5.60 -16.44 20.25
CA GLY A 81 6.14 -17.53 21.08
C GLY A 81 6.31 -18.90 20.39
N TYR A 82 6.09 -19.00 19.07
CA TYR A 82 6.41 -20.17 18.24
C TYR A 82 7.03 -19.68 16.92
N PRO A 83 7.99 -20.44 16.32
CA PRO A 83 8.63 -20.02 15.08
C PRO A 83 7.59 -19.95 13.96
N VAL A 84 7.52 -18.82 13.27
CA VAL A 84 6.71 -18.60 12.06
C VAL A 84 7.31 -19.41 10.91
N LYS A 85 7.27 -20.74 10.99
CA LYS A 85 7.90 -21.63 10.00
C LYS A 85 6.97 -22.18 8.92
N ASP A 86 5.66 -21.93 9.01
CA ASP A 86 4.70 -22.59 8.12
C ASP A 86 3.62 -21.67 7.53
N VAL A 87 3.93 -20.41 7.25
CA VAL A 87 3.10 -19.63 6.30
C VAL A 87 3.75 -19.71 4.92
N LYS A 88 3.50 -20.81 4.20
CA LYS A 88 3.80 -20.88 2.77
C LYS A 88 2.92 -19.89 2.01
N PRO A 89 3.42 -19.24 0.94
CA PRO A 89 2.66 -18.26 0.14
C PRO A 89 1.39 -18.80 -0.55
N ASP A 90 1.10 -20.11 -0.48
CA ASP A 90 0.02 -20.76 -1.24
C ASP A 90 -1.29 -20.94 -0.45
N ALA A 91 -1.43 -20.37 0.74
CA ALA A 91 -2.67 -20.49 1.54
C ALA A 91 -3.86 -19.67 0.99
N LEU A 92 -3.67 -18.89 -0.08
CA LEU A 92 -4.76 -18.26 -0.82
C LEU A 92 -5.25 -19.19 -1.95
N SER A 93 -5.85 -20.32 -1.58
CA SER A 93 -6.81 -20.99 -2.48
C SER A 93 -8.23 -20.61 -2.06
N PRO A 94 -9.03 -20.00 -2.94
CA PRO A 94 -10.41 -19.66 -2.63
C PRO A 94 -11.26 -20.94 -2.59
N ARG A 95 -12.08 -21.06 -1.54
CA ARG A 95 -13.34 -21.79 -1.62
C ARG A 95 -14.47 -20.77 -1.72
#